data_AF-A0A524M208-F1
#
_entry.id   AF-A0A524M208-F1
#
_cell.length_a   1.000
_cell.length_b   1.000
_cell.length_c   1.000
_cell.angle_alpha   90.00
_cell.angle_beta   90.00
_cell.angle_gamma   90.00
#
_symmetry.space_group_name_H-M   'P 1'
#
loop_
_entity.id
_entity.type
_entity.pdbx_description
1 polymer ?
#
loop_
_entity_poly.entity_id
_entity_poly.type
_entity_poly.pdbx_seq_one_letter_code
_entity_poly.pdbx_strand_id
1 'polypeptide(L)' 'MSGSTGFRNPRFAEAVTKEITFRGEGKQLRIIHVCGTHEDTISQHGLRSLLPKGLNLVAGPGCPVCVC' A
#
# COMPACT_ATOMS: atom_id res chain seq x y z
N MET A 1 -17.67 -6.67 16.37
CA MET A 1 -16.67 -7.73 16.59
C MET A 1 -16.93 -8.87 15.60
N SER A 2 -16.37 -8.78 14.38
CA SER A 2 -16.51 -9.85 13.37
C SER A 2 -15.35 -9.79 12.37
N GLY A 3 -14.54 -10.87 12.32
CA GLY A 3 -13.81 -11.32 11.13
C GLY A 3 -12.43 -10.71 10.81
N SER A 4 -11.39 -10.95 11.62
CA SER A 4 -9.99 -10.65 11.27
C SER A 4 -9.07 -11.87 11.35
N THR A 5 -9.50 -13.00 10.81
CA THR A 5 -8.72 -14.25 10.80
C THR A 5 -8.20 -14.51 9.38
N GLY A 6 -7.05 -13.92 9.05
CA GLY A 6 -6.31 -14.21 7.81
C GLY A 6 -5.31 -13.12 7.42
N PHE A 7 -5.81 -11.97 6.95
CA PHE A 7 -4.99 -10.97 6.25
C PHE A 7 -4.45 -9.83 7.12
N ARG A 8 -5.08 -9.53 8.26
CA ARG A 8 -4.59 -8.52 9.22
C ARG A 8 -3.58 -9.11 10.20
N ASN A 9 -2.46 -9.60 9.68
CA ASN A 9 -1.39 -10.17 10.49
C ASN A 9 -0.05 -9.45 10.19
N PRO A 10 0.65 -8.93 11.21
CA PRO A 10 1.93 -8.25 11.01
C PRO A 10 2.99 -9.16 10.38
N ARG A 11 2.97 -10.47 10.64
CA ARG A 11 3.92 -11.43 10.06
C ARG A 11 3.78 -11.52 8.53
N PHE A 12 2.54 -11.49 8.03
CA PHE A 12 2.29 -11.49 6.59
C PHE A 12 2.73 -10.17 5.96
N ALA A 13 2.48 -9.03 6.61
CA ALA A 13 2.92 -7.73 6.13
C ALA A 13 4.45 -7.65 6.00
N GLU A 14 5.19 -8.17 6.98
CA GLU A 14 6.66 -8.21 6.93
C GLU A 14 7.18 -9.14 5.82
N ALA A 15 6.61 -10.34 5.70
CA ALA A 15 6.98 -11.30 4.66
C ALA A 15 6.76 -10.73 3.24
N VAL A 16 5.61 -10.09 3.02
CA VAL A 16 5.28 -9.45 1.73
C VAL A 16 6.21 -8.27 1.44
N THR A 17 6.56 -7.48 2.45
CA THR A 17 7.47 -6.34 2.28
C THR A 17 8.87 -6.77 1.89
N LYS A 18 9.38 -7.87 2.47
CA LYS A 18 10.66 -8.47 2.08
C LYS A 18 10.63 -8.92 0.63
N GLU A 19 9.57 -9.58 0.20
CA GLU A 19 9.41 -10.04 -1.19
C GLU A 19 9.31 -8.86 -2.17
N ILE A 20 8.56 -7.81 -1.83
CA ILE A 20 8.45 -6.59 -2.64
C ILE A 20 9.82 -5.92 -2.77
N THR A 21 10.60 -5.86 -1.69
CA THR A 21 11.93 -5.26 -1.70
C THR A 21 12.88 -6.06 -2.58
N PHE A 22 12.89 -7.39 -2.46
CA PHE A 22 13.72 -8.28 -3.26
C PHE A 22 13.38 -8.21 -4.76
N ARG A 23 12.10 -8.21 -5.14
CA ARG A 23 11.68 -8.11 -6.54
C ARG A 23 11.78 -6.71 -7.14
N GLY A 24 11.71 -5.69 -6.28
CA GLY A 24 11.76 -4.28 -6.62
C GLY A 24 13.18 -3.73 -6.72
N GLU A 25 14.20 -4.51 -6.35
CA GLU A 25 15.60 -4.07 -6.40
C GLU A 25 15.99 -3.66 -7.83
N GLY A 26 16.59 -2.46 -7.95
CA GLY A 26 17.00 -1.88 -9.23
C GLY A 26 15.87 -1.34 -10.12
N LYS A 27 14.60 -1.39 -9.69
CA LYS A 27 13.45 -0.90 -10.48
C LYS A 27 12.84 0.36 -9.88
N GLN A 28 12.48 1.29 -10.75
CA GLN A 28 11.62 2.42 -10.41
C GLN A 28 10.19 2.11 -10.86
N LEU A 29 9.32 1.83 -9.90
CA LEU A 29 7.92 1.47 -10.13
C LEU A 29 7.02 2.57 -9.60
N ARG A 30 5.95 2.84 -10.35
CA ARG A 30 4.88 3.76 -9.94
C ARG A 30 3.56 3.00 -9.98
N ILE A 31 2.92 2.87 -8.83
CA ILE A 31 1.63 2.20 -8.69
C ILE A 31 0.60 3.26 -8.30
N ILE A 32 -0.51 3.30 -9.04
CA ILE A 32 -1.61 4.22 -8.77
C ILE A 32 -2.76 3.43 -8.14
N HIS A 33 -3.36 3.95 -7.06
CA HIS A 33 -4.65 3.49 -6.56
C HIS A 33 -5.71 4.57 -6.78
N VAL A 34 -6.94 4.14 -7.05
CA VAL A 34 -8.09 5.03 -7.33
C VAL A 34 -9.21 4.84 -6.31
N CYS A 35 -8.85 4.49 -5.08
CA CYS A 35 -9.79 4.25 -4.00
C CYS A 35 -9.33 5.03 -2.77
N GLY A 36 -10.21 5.86 -2.20
CA GLY A 36 -9.92 6.63 -0.98
C GLY A 36 -9.63 5.75 0.23
N THR A 37 -10.29 4.61 0.39
CA THR A 37 -10.05 3.68 1.51
C THR A 37 -8.68 3.02 1.45
N HIS A 38 -8.10 2.86 0.26
CA HIS A 38 -6.71 2.43 0.14
C HIS A 38 -5.75 3.53 0.59
N GLU A 39 -6.01 4.79 0.21
CA GLU A 39 -5.20 5.92 0.68
C GLU A 39 -5.17 6.00 2.21
N ASP A 40 -6.34 5.85 2.83
CA ASP A 40 -6.50 5.85 4.28
C ASP A 40 -5.67 4.73 4.92
N THR A 41 -5.78 3.49 4.41
CA THR A 41 -5.00 2.34 4.93
C THR A 41 -3.49 2.54 4.75
N ILE A 42 -3.06 3.06 3.60
CA ILE A 42 -1.64 3.33 3.29
C ILE A 42 -1.07 4.35 4.26
N SER A 43 -1.82 5.41 4.52
CA SER A 43 -1.42 6.50 5.42
C SER A 43 -1.46 6.08 6.89
N GLN A 44 -2.52 5.38 7.31
CA GLN A 44 -2.69 4.89 8.68
C GLN A 44 -1.58 3.92 9.09
N HIS A 45 -1.10 3.08 8.17
CA HIS A 45 -0.06 2.08 8.45
C HIS A 45 1.34 2.50 7.98
N GLY A 46 1.50 3.72 7.48
CA GLY A 46 2.80 4.24 7.04
C GLY A 46 3.47 3.40 5.95
N LEU A 47 2.69 2.80 5.04
CA LEU A 47 3.23 1.87 4.03
C LEU A 47 4.24 2.54 3.10
N ARG A 48 4.11 3.85 2.84
CA ARG A 48 5.06 4.61 2.01
C ARG A 48 6.47 4.66 2.58
N SER A 49 6.61 4.69 3.90
CA SER A 49 7.91 4.63 4.58
C SER A 49 8.47 3.21 4.69
N LEU A 50 7.61 2.20 4.59
CA LEU A 50 7.96 0.79 4.74
C LEU A 50 8.42 0.15 3.42
N LEU A 51 8.01 0.72 2.29
CA LEU A 51 8.32 0.24 0.94
C LEU A 51 9.67 0.80 0.44
N PRO A 52 10.35 0.10 -0.50
CA PRO A 52 11.64 0.54 -1.03
C PRO A 52 11.53 1.87 -1.78
N LYS A 53 12.58 2.69 -1.76
CA LYS A 53 12.63 4.01 -2.42
C LYS A 53 12.32 3.98 -3.92
N GLY A 54 12.53 2.83 -4.57
CA GLY A 54 12.19 2.62 -5.98
C GLY A 54 10.69 2.46 -6.25
N LEU A 55 9.85 2.25 -5.24
CA LEU A 55 8.42 1.99 -5.40
C LEU A 55 7.59 3.15 -4.86
N ASN A 56 6.97 3.89 -5.77
CA ASN A 56 6.12 5.04 -5.46
C ASN A 56 4.63 4.67 -5.54
N LEU A 57 3.91 4.83 -4.43
CA LEU A 57 2.46 4.71 -4.35
C LEU A 57 1.80 6.09 -4.54
N VAL A 58 1.06 6.25 -5.63
CA VAL A 58 0.42 7.50 -6.05
C VAL A 58 -1.10 7.41 -5.88
N ALA A 59 -1.69 8.42 -5.25
CA ALA A 59 -3.14 8.56 -5.15
C ALA A 59 -3.70 9.15 -6.45
N GLY A 60 -4.60 8.40 -7.09
CA GLY A 60 -5.41 8.87 -8.21
C GLY A 60 -6.74 9.50 -7.75
N PRO A 61 -7.63 9.87 -8.69
CA PRO A 61 -8.94 10.43 -8.40
C PRO A 61 -9.90 9.35 -7.84
N GLY A 62 -9.71 8.99 -6.57
CA GLY A 62 -10.43 7.89 -5.92
C GLY A 62 -11.54 8.30 -4.97
N CYS A 63 -11.89 9.58 -4.95
CA CYS A 63 -12.91 10.15 -4.08
C CYS A 63 -14.04 10.70 -4.97
N PRO A 64 -15.21 10.04 -5.01
CA PRO A 64 -16.30 10.46 -5.90
C PRO A 64 -16.75 11.88 -5.61
N VAL A 65 -16.77 12.31 -4.34
CA VAL A 65 -17.16 13.68 -3.95
C VAL A 65 -16.11 14.74 -4.23
N CYS A 66 -14.85 14.36 -4.44
CA CYS A 66 -13.75 15.29 -4.69
C CYS A 66 -13.59 15.63 -6.18
N VAL A 67 -14.25 14.87 -7.05
CA VAL A 67 -14.15 15.00 -8.52
C VAL A 67 -15.45 15.56 -9.12
N CYS A 68 -16.57 15.46 -8.41
CA CYS A 68 -17.84 16.12 -8.75
C CYS A 68 -17.80 17.63 -8.49
#